data_AF-A0A3D1S190-F1
#
_entry.id   AF-A0A3D1S190-F1
#
_cell.length_a   1.000
_cell.length_b   1.000
_cell.length_c   1.000
_cell.angle_alpha   90.00
_cell.angle_beta   90.00
_cell.angle_gamma   90.00
#
_symmetry.space_group_name_H-M   'P 1'
#
loop_
_entity.id
_entity.type
_entity.pdbx_description
1 polymer ?
#
loop_
_entity_poly.entity_id
_entity_poly.type
_entity_poly.pdbx_seq_one_letter_code
_entity_poly.pdbx_strand_id
1 'polypeptide(L)'
;MPTQRNVTVGGIFNLQSVEDSQTIFMHIDDVHRLARIKYTPSQPQTSDSTRWFISDPFAYAELSAALNALSIPHTTWRERQGPLFDAVKMEKNMMSLMLLLVIAVAAFNIISALVMVVIEKTPDIAILRTQGLTAWQIMQIFMFNGLFNGIKGAGAGVILGVILVYGLNPLLILLDVPLALSGDGQPVPVLLQWYNVLWIMGVSLLLCVLATLPPALKALRLQPAQSLKYE
;
A
#
# COMPACT_ATOMS: atom_id res chain seq x y z
N MET A 1 -54.54 4.51 -6.55
CA MET A 1 -54.21 4.34 -5.13
C MET A 1 -53.08 3.34 -5.01
N PRO A 2 -52.00 3.62 -4.26
CA PRO A 2 -50.95 2.63 -4.03
C PRO A 2 -51.59 1.42 -3.34
N THR A 3 -51.45 0.24 -3.95
CA THR A 3 -51.99 -1.00 -3.39
C THR A 3 -51.11 -1.41 -2.22
N GLN A 4 -51.63 -1.24 -0.99
CA GLN A 4 -51.00 -1.78 0.20
C GLN A 4 -51.16 -3.30 0.22
N ARG A 5 -50.09 -4.01 0.58
CA ARG A 5 -50.08 -5.46 0.69
C ARG A 5 -49.35 -5.85 1.97
N ASN A 6 -49.99 -6.71 2.76
CA ASN A 6 -49.36 -7.25 3.95
C ASN A 6 -48.36 -8.32 3.53
N VAL A 7 -47.14 -8.21 4.04
CA VAL A 7 -46.06 -9.20 3.87
C VAL A 7 -45.62 -9.69 5.24
N THR A 8 -45.14 -10.93 5.30
CA THR A 8 -44.54 -11.47 6.52
C THR A 8 -43.04 -11.25 6.45
N VAL A 9 -42.43 -10.70 7.51
CA VAL A 9 -40.97 -10.50 7.57
C VAL A 9 -40.29 -11.84 7.81
N GLY A 10 -39.50 -12.31 6.83
CA GLY A 10 -38.75 -13.56 6.93
C GLY A 10 -37.40 -13.43 7.64
N GLY A 11 -36.83 -12.23 7.67
CA GLY A 11 -35.54 -11.94 8.32
C GLY A 11 -35.14 -10.48 8.14
N ILE A 12 -34.22 -10.02 8.99
CA ILE A 12 -33.62 -8.68 8.92
C ILE A 12 -32.12 -8.87 8.76
N PHE A 13 -31.56 -8.21 7.76
CA PHE A 13 -30.13 -8.20 7.47
C PHE A 13 -29.57 -6.80 7.76
N ASN A 14 -28.34 -6.74 8.27
CA ASN A 14 -27.62 -5.50 8.52
C ASN A 14 -26.27 -5.60 7.80
N LEU A 15 -26.08 -4.81 6.75
CA LEU A 15 -24.84 -4.69 5.99
C LEU A 15 -24.00 -3.50 6.48
N GLN A 16 -24.47 -2.77 7.51
CA GLN A 16 -23.88 -1.56 8.06
C GLN A 16 -23.59 -0.54 6.95
N SER A 17 -24.51 -0.42 6.01
CA SER A 17 -24.38 0.45 4.86
C SER A 17 -25.62 1.34 4.71
N VAL A 18 -25.45 2.51 4.09
CA VAL A 18 -26.56 3.45 3.85
C VAL A 18 -27.69 2.80 3.04
N GLU A 19 -27.35 1.80 2.20
CA GLU A 19 -28.26 1.01 1.38
C GLU A 19 -29.26 0.16 2.20
N ASP A 20 -28.97 -0.14 3.48
CA ASP A 20 -29.85 -0.92 4.36
C ASP A 20 -31.18 -0.19 4.63
N SER A 21 -31.15 1.13 4.62
CA SER A 21 -32.33 1.96 4.89
C SER A 21 -33.31 2.04 3.71
N GLN A 22 -32.90 1.61 2.52
CA GLN A 22 -33.65 1.82 1.26
C GLN A 22 -33.96 0.52 0.50
N THR A 23 -33.50 -0.63 0.99
CA THR A 23 -33.59 -1.89 0.25
C THR A 23 -34.48 -2.91 0.97
N ILE A 24 -35.40 -3.56 0.23
CA ILE A 24 -36.20 -4.68 0.72
C ILE A 24 -35.99 -5.86 -0.23
N PHE A 25 -35.66 -7.03 0.32
CA PHE A 25 -35.58 -8.28 -0.44
C PHE A 25 -36.89 -9.06 -0.31
N MET A 26 -37.41 -9.54 -1.44
CA MET A 26 -38.62 -10.35 -1.50
C MET A 26 -38.54 -11.33 -2.67
N HIS A 27 -39.36 -12.38 -2.66
CA HIS A 27 -39.36 -13.39 -3.72
C HIS A 27 -39.75 -12.79 -5.07
N ILE A 28 -39.07 -13.18 -6.16
CA ILE A 28 -39.25 -12.58 -7.49
C ILE A 28 -40.71 -12.63 -7.97
N ASP A 29 -41.40 -13.76 -7.74
CA ASP A 29 -42.82 -13.92 -8.10
C ASP A 29 -43.73 -12.92 -7.38
N ASP A 30 -43.41 -12.60 -6.12
CA ASP A 30 -44.17 -11.63 -5.34
C ASP A 30 -43.86 -10.19 -5.78
N VAL A 31 -42.62 -9.91 -6.19
CA VAL A 31 -42.24 -8.61 -6.80
C VAL A 31 -43.05 -8.39 -8.06
N HIS A 32 -43.11 -9.39 -8.95
CA HIS A 32 -43.86 -9.28 -10.21
C HIS A 32 -45.34 -9.00 -9.97
N ARG A 33 -45.94 -9.69 -9.00
CA ARG A 33 -47.34 -9.44 -8.60
C ARG A 33 -47.54 -8.05 -8.01
N LEU A 34 -46.59 -7.53 -7.21
CA LEU A 34 -46.67 -6.21 -6.60
C LEU A 34 -46.46 -5.09 -7.63
N ALA A 35 -45.47 -5.24 -8.51
CA ALA A 35 -45.13 -4.32 -9.59
C ALA A 35 -46.15 -4.36 -10.75
N ARG A 36 -47.11 -5.29 -10.71
CA ARG A 36 -48.10 -5.56 -11.78
C ARG A 36 -47.46 -5.87 -13.12
N ILE A 37 -46.28 -6.50 -13.07
CA ILE A 37 -45.54 -6.95 -14.24
C ILE A 37 -46.08 -8.34 -14.60
N LYS A 38 -46.67 -8.48 -15.79
CA LYS A 38 -47.05 -9.80 -16.32
C LYS A 38 -45.78 -10.54 -16.73
N TYR A 39 -45.41 -11.54 -15.94
CA TYR A 39 -44.33 -12.46 -16.28
C TYR A 39 -44.70 -13.26 -17.53
N THR A 40 -43.98 -13.02 -18.63
CA THR A 40 -44.10 -13.78 -19.87
C THR A 40 -42.78 -14.51 -20.10
N PRO A 41 -42.74 -15.86 -20.04
CA PRO A 41 -41.49 -16.62 -20.14
C PRO A 41 -40.69 -16.38 -21.43
N SER A 42 -41.37 -15.96 -22.50
CA SER A 42 -40.77 -15.70 -23.83
C SER A 42 -40.32 -14.26 -24.06
N GLN A 43 -40.57 -13.34 -23.13
CA GLN A 43 -40.12 -11.95 -23.20
C GLN A 43 -39.65 -11.52 -21.81
N PRO A 44 -38.36 -11.69 -21.49
CA PRO A 44 -37.81 -11.14 -20.26
C PRO A 44 -38.00 -9.62 -20.30
N GLN A 45 -38.82 -9.11 -19.38
CA GLN A 45 -39.01 -7.67 -19.24
C GLN A 45 -37.72 -7.05 -18.68
N THR A 46 -37.51 -5.76 -18.95
CA THR A 46 -36.30 -4.99 -18.60
C THR A 46 -35.92 -5.04 -17.11
N SER A 47 -36.83 -5.48 -16.23
CA SER A 47 -36.60 -5.63 -14.79
C SER A 47 -35.97 -6.97 -14.38
N ASP A 48 -35.98 -7.99 -15.25
CA ASP A 48 -35.59 -9.35 -14.88
C ASP A 48 -34.17 -9.65 -15.36
N SER A 49 -33.20 -9.09 -14.65
CA SER A 49 -31.79 -9.41 -14.89
C SER A 49 -31.40 -10.69 -14.16
N THR A 50 -30.92 -11.71 -14.87
CA THR A 50 -30.32 -12.89 -14.23
C THR A 50 -28.88 -12.56 -13.84
N ARG A 51 -28.53 -12.72 -12.56
CA ARG A 51 -27.16 -12.57 -12.07
C ARG A 51 -26.47 -13.93 -12.08
N TRP A 52 -25.34 -14.02 -12.77
CA TRP A 52 -24.47 -15.19 -12.69
C TRP A 52 -23.33 -14.93 -11.72
N PHE A 53 -23.04 -15.93 -10.89
CA PHE A 53 -21.92 -15.91 -9.98
C PHE A 53 -20.82 -16.78 -10.55
N ILE A 54 -19.62 -16.22 -10.66
CA ILE A 54 -18.43 -16.90 -11.15
C ILE A 54 -17.58 -17.26 -9.92
N SER A 55 -17.01 -18.46 -9.89
CA SER A 55 -16.14 -18.91 -8.80
C SER A 55 -14.86 -18.06 -8.69
N ASP A 56 -14.31 -17.64 -9.84
CA ASP A 56 -13.19 -16.69 -9.92
C ASP A 56 -13.69 -15.33 -10.44
N PRO A 57 -13.70 -14.27 -9.60
CA PRO A 57 -14.08 -12.92 -10.01
C PRO A 57 -13.21 -12.33 -11.12
N PHE A 58 -11.96 -12.80 -11.29
CA PHE A 58 -11.01 -12.28 -12.28
C PHE A 58 -11.15 -12.95 -13.65
N ALA A 59 -11.80 -14.12 -13.72
CA ALA A 59 -12.11 -14.80 -14.98
C ALA A 59 -13.24 -14.11 -15.79
N TYR A 60 -13.75 -12.97 -15.31
CA TYR A 60 -14.84 -12.22 -15.96
C TYR A 60 -14.50 -11.78 -17.40
N ALA A 61 -13.21 -11.59 -17.73
CA ALA A 61 -12.77 -11.13 -19.05
C ALA A 61 -12.92 -12.20 -20.14
N GLU A 62 -12.64 -13.47 -19.81
CA GLU A 62 -12.82 -14.58 -20.74
C GLU A 62 -14.32 -14.87 -20.94
N LEU A 63 -15.09 -14.81 -19.86
CA LEU A 63 -16.54 -14.98 -19.92
C LEU A 63 -17.21 -13.85 -20.71
N SER A 64 -16.81 -12.59 -20.49
CA SER A 64 -17.36 -11.46 -21.23
C SER A 64 -17.03 -11.56 -22.72
N ALA A 65 -15.82 -11.99 -23.07
CA ALA A 65 -15.44 -12.24 -24.46
C ALA A 65 -16.31 -13.33 -25.12
N ALA A 66 -16.56 -14.43 -24.42
CA ALA A 66 -17.43 -15.51 -24.91
C ALA A 66 -18.89 -15.05 -25.08
N LEU A 67 -19.41 -14.25 -24.14
CA LEU A 67 -20.78 -13.72 -24.22
C LEU A 67 -20.95 -12.66 -25.32
N ASN A 68 -19.91 -11.85 -25.55
CA ASN A 68 -19.87 -10.92 -26.67
C ASN A 68 -19.88 -11.68 -28.02
N ALA A 69 -19.15 -12.79 -28.13
CA ALA A 69 -19.18 -13.64 -29.32
C ALA A 69 -20.59 -14.23 -29.59
N LEU A 70 -21.37 -14.49 -28.53
CA LEU A 70 -22.75 -14.94 -28.60
C LEU A 70 -23.77 -13.80 -28.75
N SER A 71 -23.32 -12.54 -28.83
CA SER A 71 -24.17 -11.34 -28.87
C SER A 71 -25.17 -11.24 -27.70
N ILE A 72 -24.78 -11.73 -26.52
CA ILE A 72 -25.61 -11.66 -25.30
C ILE A 72 -25.27 -10.35 -24.55
N PRO A 73 -26.23 -9.42 -24.40
CA PRO A 73 -25.98 -8.20 -23.64
C PRO A 73 -25.78 -8.55 -22.17
N HIS A 74 -24.68 -8.08 -21.58
CA HIS A 74 -24.34 -8.33 -20.18
C HIS A 74 -23.66 -7.09 -19.59
N THR A 75 -23.71 -6.98 -18.26
CA THR A 75 -22.97 -5.95 -17.52
C THR A 75 -22.09 -6.65 -16.50
N THR A 76 -20.81 -6.31 -16.48
CA THR A 76 -19.86 -6.92 -15.55
C THR A 76 -19.79 -6.14 -14.25
N TRP A 77 -19.39 -6.81 -13.16
CA TRP A 77 -19.15 -6.13 -11.87
C TRP A 77 -18.09 -5.02 -12.00
N ARG A 78 -17.14 -5.19 -12.94
CA ARG A 78 -16.08 -4.21 -13.20
C ARG A 78 -16.58 -2.98 -13.94
N GLU A 79 -17.65 -3.04 -14.72
CA GLU A 79 -18.24 -1.81 -15.28
C GLU A 79 -18.93 -0.96 -14.21
N ARG A 80 -19.60 -1.61 -13.23
CA ARG A 80 -20.24 -0.88 -12.12
C ARG A 80 -19.24 -0.35 -11.10
N GLN A 81 -18.25 -1.16 -10.75
CA GLN A 81 -17.34 -0.85 -9.64
C GLN A 81 -15.91 -0.52 -10.10
N GLY A 82 -15.61 -0.60 -11.39
CA GLY A 82 -14.29 -0.35 -11.97
C GLY A 82 -13.69 0.99 -11.59
N PRO A 83 -14.44 2.12 -11.65
CA PRO A 83 -13.93 3.41 -11.22
C PRO A 83 -13.42 3.42 -9.76
N LEU A 84 -14.08 2.69 -8.85
CA LEU A 84 -13.63 2.56 -7.46
C LEU A 84 -12.31 1.79 -7.39
N PHE A 85 -12.19 0.66 -8.10
CA PHE A 85 -10.95 -0.13 -8.11
C PHE A 85 -9.80 0.60 -8.79
N ASP A 86 -10.06 1.36 -9.85
CA ASP A 86 -9.07 2.18 -10.52
C ASP A 86 -8.62 3.35 -9.63
N ALA A 87 -9.54 3.97 -8.87
CA ALA A 87 -9.22 4.98 -7.87
C ALA A 87 -8.32 4.41 -6.75
N VAL A 88 -8.67 3.25 -6.19
CA VAL A 88 -7.87 2.56 -5.16
C VAL A 88 -6.48 2.17 -5.71
N LYS A 89 -6.40 1.72 -6.96
CA LYS A 89 -5.11 1.43 -7.61
C LYS A 89 -4.27 2.70 -7.78
N MET A 90 -4.89 3.80 -8.21
CA MET A 90 -4.21 5.09 -8.36
C MET A 90 -3.69 5.60 -7.01
N GLU A 91 -4.50 5.49 -5.96
CA GLU A 91 -4.10 5.85 -4.59
C GLU A 91 -2.89 5.02 -4.13
N LYS A 92 -2.93 3.70 -4.30
CA LYS A 92 -1.81 2.81 -3.94
C LYS A 92 -0.53 3.16 -4.70
N ASN A 93 -0.63 3.48 -5.99
CA ASN A 93 0.52 3.91 -6.78
C ASN A 93 1.10 5.24 -6.28
N MET A 94 0.24 6.20 -5.90
CA MET A 94 0.66 7.48 -5.35
C MET A 94 1.38 7.31 -4.00
N MET A 95 0.85 6.46 -3.11
CA MET A 95 1.49 6.13 -1.84
C MET A 95 2.85 5.44 -2.04
N SER A 96 2.95 4.53 -3.03
CA SER A 96 4.23 3.90 -3.38
C SER A 96 5.25 4.92 -3.90
N LEU A 97 4.84 5.89 -4.70
CA LEU A 97 5.71 6.95 -5.20
C LEU A 97 6.20 7.86 -4.06
N MET A 98 5.31 8.24 -3.14
CA MET A 98 5.66 9.02 -1.96
C MET A 98 6.67 8.28 -1.07
N LEU A 99 6.42 7.00 -0.81
CA LEU A 99 7.35 6.16 -0.02
C LEU A 99 8.73 6.11 -0.68
N LEU A 100 8.79 5.89 -2.00
CA LEU A 100 10.05 5.89 -2.74
C LEU A 100 10.80 7.22 -2.62
N LEU A 101 10.09 8.34 -2.71
CA LEU A 101 10.69 9.67 -2.59
C LEU A 101 11.26 9.90 -1.18
N VAL A 102 10.52 9.53 -0.13
CA VAL A 102 11.00 9.62 1.26
C VAL A 102 12.26 8.79 1.46
N ILE A 103 12.29 7.56 0.94
CA ILE A 103 13.47 6.69 1.00
C ILE A 103 14.65 7.32 0.23
N ALA A 104 14.40 7.89 -0.95
CA ALA A 104 15.45 8.53 -1.75
C ALA A 104 16.06 9.74 -1.03
N VAL A 105 15.23 10.60 -0.42
CA VAL A 105 15.69 11.75 0.38
C VAL A 105 16.49 11.27 1.60
N ALA A 106 16.01 10.23 2.30
CA ALA A 106 16.72 9.64 3.44
C ALA A 106 18.08 9.06 3.02
N ALA A 107 18.15 8.35 1.89
CA ALA A 107 19.39 7.81 1.37
C ALA A 107 20.40 8.93 1.05
N PHE A 108 19.98 10.02 0.42
CA PHE A 108 20.85 11.18 0.16
C PHE A 108 21.40 11.82 1.44
N ASN A 109 20.59 11.88 2.49
CA ASN A 109 21.02 12.37 3.80
C ASN A 109 22.12 11.46 4.39
N ILE A 110 21.94 10.14 4.33
CA ILE A 110 22.95 9.17 4.77
C ILE A 110 24.27 9.35 3.99
N ILE A 111 24.22 9.57 2.68
CA ILE A 111 25.41 9.85 1.86
C ILE A 111 26.12 11.09 2.41
N SER A 112 25.38 12.16 2.62
CA SER A 112 25.91 13.44 3.09
C SER A 112 26.58 13.31 4.46
N ALA A 113 25.93 12.61 5.39
CA ALA A 113 26.48 12.32 6.72
C ALA A 113 27.74 11.44 6.66
N LEU A 114 27.74 10.37 5.85
CA LEU A 114 28.90 9.48 5.71
C LEU A 114 30.10 10.20 5.08
N VAL A 115 29.88 11.06 4.08
CA VAL A 115 30.95 11.88 3.50
C VAL A 115 31.58 12.76 4.58
N MET A 116 30.76 13.40 5.42
CA MET A 116 31.25 14.25 6.51
C MET A 116 32.08 13.45 7.51
N VAL A 117 31.60 12.28 7.94
CA VAL A 117 32.33 11.38 8.85
C VAL A 117 33.67 10.95 8.25
N VAL A 118 33.73 10.64 6.95
CA VAL A 118 35.00 10.28 6.27
C VAL A 118 35.97 11.46 6.30
N ILE A 119 35.49 12.68 6.03
CA ILE A 119 36.33 13.89 6.04
C ILE A 119 36.88 14.14 7.44
N GLU A 120 36.03 14.12 8.47
CA GLU A 120 36.43 14.29 9.88
C GLU A 120 37.44 13.22 10.33
N LYS A 121 37.31 12.00 9.82
CA LYS A 121 38.18 10.87 10.14
C LYS A 121 39.39 10.69 9.22
N THR A 122 39.67 11.67 8.35
CA THR A 122 40.85 11.65 7.47
C THR A 122 42.19 11.49 8.22
N PRO A 123 42.43 12.16 9.38
CA PRO A 123 43.66 11.99 10.14
C PRO A 123 43.83 10.56 10.67
N ASP A 124 42.75 9.99 11.23
CA ASP A 124 42.72 8.61 11.74
C ASP A 124 43.01 7.61 10.59
N ILE A 125 42.44 7.85 9.40
CA ILE A 125 42.69 7.04 8.19
C ILE A 125 44.17 7.12 7.76
N ALA A 126 44.81 8.28 7.88
CA ALA A 126 46.22 8.46 7.55
C ALA A 126 47.13 7.63 8.47
N ILE A 127 46.85 7.62 9.78
CA ILE A 127 47.58 6.79 10.76
C ILE A 127 47.38 5.29 10.46
N LEU A 128 46.15 4.87 10.15
CA LEU A 128 45.86 3.49 9.80
C LEU A 128 46.61 3.05 8.52
N ARG A 129 46.71 3.94 7.53
CA ARG A 129 47.49 3.67 6.31
C ARG A 129 48.99 3.57 6.59
N THR A 130 49.56 4.36 7.49
CA THR A 130 50.99 4.24 7.85
C THR A 130 51.27 2.95 8.63
N GLN A 131 50.28 2.40 9.33
CA GLN A 131 50.34 1.08 9.96
C GLN A 131 50.17 -0.10 8.98
N GLY A 132 49.98 0.17 7.68
CA GLY A 132 49.92 -0.87 6.63
C GLY A 132 48.52 -1.29 6.21
N LEU A 133 47.46 -0.62 6.65
CA LEU A 133 46.10 -0.90 6.16
C LEU A 133 45.95 -0.48 4.70
N THR A 134 45.43 -1.40 3.89
CA THR A 134 45.12 -1.15 2.49
C THR A 134 43.88 -0.27 2.36
N ALA A 135 43.79 0.45 1.25
CA ALA A 135 42.65 1.28 0.92
C ALA A 135 41.32 0.50 0.94
N TRP A 136 41.35 -0.78 0.56
CA TRP A 136 40.19 -1.66 0.56
C TRP A 136 39.72 -2.03 1.98
N GLN A 137 40.64 -2.29 2.92
CA GLN A 137 40.28 -2.56 4.32
C GLN A 137 39.61 -1.35 4.99
N ILE A 138 40.09 -0.14 4.69
CA ILE A 138 39.46 1.11 5.16
C ILE A 138 38.05 1.24 4.57
N MET A 139 37.88 0.94 3.28
CA MET A 139 36.58 0.93 2.60
C MET A 139 35.59 -0.04 3.28
N GLN A 140 36.04 -1.24 3.66
CA GLN A 140 35.21 -2.21 4.38
C GLN A 140 34.74 -1.69 5.74
N ILE A 141 35.60 -1.02 6.51
CA ILE A 141 35.22 -0.44 7.81
C ILE A 141 34.07 0.56 7.64
N PHE A 142 34.17 1.47 6.65
CA PHE A 142 33.12 2.43 6.37
C PHE A 142 31.84 1.78 5.85
N MET A 143 31.95 0.74 5.04
CA MET A 143 30.80 -0.02 4.55
C MET A 143 30.08 -0.76 5.70
N PHE A 144 30.83 -1.36 6.64
CA PHE A 144 30.26 -1.96 7.85
C PHE A 144 29.58 -0.92 8.75
N ASN A 145 30.19 0.26 8.91
CA ASN A 145 29.58 1.34 9.68
C ASN A 145 28.27 1.82 9.02
N GLY A 146 28.26 1.98 7.70
CA GLY A 146 27.06 2.30 6.92
C GLY A 146 25.97 1.26 7.07
N LEU A 147 26.30 -0.02 6.94
CA LEU A 147 25.37 -1.13 7.11
C LEU A 147 24.82 -1.19 8.53
N PHE A 148 25.66 -1.01 9.55
CA PHE A 148 25.24 -1.02 10.96
C PHE A 148 24.28 0.13 11.28
N ASN A 149 24.55 1.33 10.78
CA ASN A 149 23.63 2.45 10.90
C ASN A 149 22.32 2.21 10.13
N GLY A 150 22.39 1.61 8.94
CA GLY A 150 21.22 1.20 8.16
C GLY A 150 20.33 0.21 8.90
N ILE A 151 20.92 -0.85 9.49
CA ILE A 151 20.19 -1.86 10.26
C ILE A 151 19.57 -1.26 11.52
N LYS A 152 20.31 -0.43 12.27
CA LYS A 152 19.77 0.27 13.44
C LYS A 152 18.60 1.18 13.07
N GLY A 153 18.74 1.95 12.00
CA GLY A 153 17.69 2.84 11.50
C GLY A 153 16.46 2.08 11.04
N ALA A 154 16.65 1.03 10.23
CA ALA A 154 15.57 0.18 9.74
C ALA A 154 14.85 -0.55 10.89
N GLY A 155 15.60 -1.10 11.85
CA GLY A 155 15.06 -1.75 13.03
C GLY A 155 14.23 -0.79 13.89
N ALA A 156 14.77 0.38 14.21
CA ALA A 156 14.05 1.41 14.96
C ALA A 156 12.80 1.90 14.20
N GLY A 157 12.91 2.10 12.89
CA GLY A 157 11.80 2.52 12.03
C GLY A 157 10.68 1.50 11.97
N VAL A 158 10.99 0.20 11.88
CA VAL A 158 9.97 -0.86 11.89
C VAL A 158 9.31 -0.97 13.26
N ILE A 159 10.06 -0.91 14.35
CA ILE A 159 9.49 -0.91 15.70
C ILE A 159 8.52 0.26 15.87
N LEU A 160 8.96 1.48 15.54
CA LEU A 160 8.11 2.68 15.61
C LEU A 160 6.89 2.58 14.68
N GLY A 161 7.07 2.10 13.46
CA GLY A 161 5.99 1.94 12.49
C GLY A 161 4.93 0.94 12.97
N VAL A 162 5.35 -0.21 13.52
CA VAL A 162 4.43 -1.21 14.08
C VAL A 162 3.66 -0.65 15.28
N ILE A 163 4.34 0.06 16.18
CA ILE A 163 3.68 0.73 17.33
C ILE A 163 2.64 1.74 16.83
N LEU A 164 2.97 2.55 15.82
CA LEU A 164 2.07 3.56 15.26
C LEU A 164 0.85 2.92 14.58
N VAL A 165 1.05 1.83 13.84
CA VAL A 165 -0.03 1.05 13.19
C VAL A 165 -1.04 0.55 14.22
N TYR A 166 -0.59 -0.04 15.33
CA TYR A 166 -1.48 -0.50 16.40
C TYR A 166 -2.06 0.67 17.23
N GLY A 167 -1.34 1.79 17.33
CA GLY A 167 -1.77 3.02 17.99
C GLY A 167 -2.63 3.94 17.13
N LEU A 168 -2.88 3.61 15.86
CA LEU A 168 -3.53 4.51 14.91
C LEU A 168 -4.98 4.82 15.33
N ASN A 169 -5.79 3.79 15.58
CA ASN A 169 -7.18 3.95 15.98
C ASN A 169 -7.36 4.81 17.26
N PRO A 170 -6.64 4.56 18.38
CA PRO A 170 -6.76 5.42 19.54
C PRO A 170 -6.25 6.85 19.30
N LEU A 171 -5.22 7.06 18.47
CA LEU A 171 -4.76 8.41 18.10
C LEU A 171 -5.81 9.18 17.30
N LEU A 172 -6.53 8.50 16.40
CA LEU A 172 -7.58 9.12 15.58
C LEU A 172 -8.79 9.53 16.42
N ILE A 173 -9.19 8.70 17.40
CA ILE A 173 -10.24 9.02 18.36
C ILE A 173 -9.84 10.22 19.22
N LEU A 174 -8.58 10.27 19.69
CA LEU A 174 -8.08 11.36 20.53
C LEU A 174 -8.03 12.71 19.79
N LEU A 175 -7.67 12.69 18.51
CA LEU A 175 -7.52 13.88 17.68
C LEU A 175 -8.86 14.35 17.06
N ASP A 176 -9.97 13.67 17.36
CA ASP A 176 -11.31 13.93 16.84
C ASP A 176 -11.32 14.14 15.31
N VAL A 177 -10.49 13.36 14.61
CA VAL A 177 -10.35 13.48 13.15
C VAL A 177 -11.60 12.83 12.53
N PRO A 178 -12.44 13.58 11.79
CA PRO A 178 -13.62 13.03 11.15
C PRO A 178 -13.16 12.19 9.96
N LEU A 179 -12.79 10.94 10.21
CA LEU A 179 -12.54 9.96 9.17
C LEU A 179 -13.89 9.54 8.59
N ALA A 180 -14.29 10.24 7.53
CA ALA A 180 -15.50 9.99 6.72
C ALA A 180 -15.51 8.62 5.98
N LEU A 181 -14.71 7.65 6.43
CA LEU A 181 -14.58 6.32 5.81
C LEU A 181 -15.46 5.25 6.46
N SER A 182 -15.99 5.51 7.65
CA SER A 182 -16.98 4.65 8.32
C SER A 182 -18.17 5.51 8.68
N GLY A 183 -19.30 5.34 8.01
CA GLY A 183 -20.54 6.10 8.25
C GLY A 183 -21.13 5.98 9.66
N ASP A 184 -20.42 5.34 10.60
CA ASP A 184 -20.89 5.01 11.94
C ASP A 184 -19.77 5.03 13.01
N GLY A 185 -18.65 5.74 12.75
CA GLY A 185 -17.57 5.90 13.75
C GLY A 185 -16.75 4.63 14.06
N GLN A 186 -16.87 3.59 13.24
CA GLN A 186 -16.12 2.34 13.42
C GLN A 186 -14.64 2.53 13.05
N PRO A 187 -13.71 1.94 13.83
CA PRO A 187 -12.27 2.06 13.59
C PRO A 187 -11.88 1.48 12.23
N VAL A 188 -10.94 2.13 11.55
CA VAL A 188 -10.45 1.65 10.26
C VAL A 188 -9.74 0.30 10.47
N PRO A 189 -10.09 -0.74 9.70
CA PRO A 189 -9.43 -2.04 9.84
C PRO A 189 -7.97 -1.93 9.40
N VAL A 190 -7.06 -2.02 10.37
CA VAL A 190 -5.63 -1.95 10.13
C VAL A 190 -5.09 -3.37 9.87
N LEU A 191 -4.74 -3.65 8.62
CA LEU A 191 -4.18 -4.94 8.20
C LEU A 191 -2.68 -4.79 7.96
N LEU A 192 -1.86 -5.20 8.93
CA LEU A 192 -0.41 -5.24 8.78
C LEU A 192 0.02 -6.49 8.01
N GLN A 193 0.51 -6.31 6.80
CA GLN A 193 1.09 -7.39 6.00
C GLN A 193 2.60 -7.42 6.17
N TRP A 194 3.11 -8.42 6.90
CA TRP A 194 4.54 -8.60 7.17
C TRP A 194 5.39 -8.69 5.89
N TYR A 195 4.83 -9.27 4.82
CA TYR A 195 5.48 -9.31 3.52
C TYR A 195 5.86 -7.90 3.02
N ASN A 196 4.96 -6.92 3.12
CA ASN A 196 5.23 -5.55 2.69
C ASN A 196 6.30 -4.89 3.58
N VAL A 197 6.24 -5.12 4.90
CA VAL A 197 7.23 -4.59 5.85
C VAL A 197 8.63 -5.12 5.54
N LEU A 198 8.77 -6.43 5.34
CA LEU A 198 10.04 -7.07 5.02
C LEU A 198 10.56 -6.65 3.64
N TRP A 199 9.68 -6.52 2.65
CA TRP A 199 10.06 -6.06 1.31
C TRP A 199 10.60 -4.62 1.35
N ILE A 200 9.90 -3.70 2.03
CA ILE A 200 10.34 -2.31 2.17
C ILE A 200 11.64 -2.23 2.96
N MET A 201 11.77 -3.00 4.04
CA MET A 201 13.00 -3.08 4.82
C MET A 201 14.17 -3.54 3.94
N GLY A 202 14.00 -4.61 3.17
CA GLY A 202 15.01 -5.13 2.26
C GLY A 202 15.46 -4.11 1.21
N VAL A 203 14.50 -3.43 0.56
CA VAL A 203 14.79 -2.39 -0.43
C VAL A 203 15.49 -1.19 0.20
N SER A 204 15.07 -0.76 1.39
CA SER A 204 15.69 0.36 2.10
C SER A 204 17.14 0.06 2.51
N LEU A 205 17.42 -1.16 2.99
CA LEU A 205 18.77 -1.61 3.33
C LEU A 205 19.65 -1.70 2.09
N LEU A 206 19.13 -2.24 0.99
CA LEU A 206 19.84 -2.32 -0.27
C LEU A 206 20.20 -0.92 -0.79
N LEU A 207 19.26 0.03 -0.76
CA LEU A 207 19.51 1.42 -1.12
C LEU A 207 20.54 2.09 -0.20
N CYS A 208 20.50 1.80 1.11
CA CYS A 208 21.49 2.30 2.05
C CYS A 208 22.89 1.78 1.74
N VAL A 209 23.04 0.49 1.42
CA VAL A 209 24.32 -0.10 1.01
C VAL A 209 24.80 0.53 -0.30
N LEU A 210 23.94 0.66 -1.30
CA LEU A 210 24.30 1.31 -2.56
C LEU A 210 24.72 2.78 -2.36
N ALA A 211 24.04 3.49 -1.47
CA ALA A 211 24.37 4.86 -1.09
C ALA A 211 25.76 4.97 -0.41
N THR A 212 26.19 3.94 0.32
CA THR A 212 27.51 3.95 1.01
C THR A 212 28.71 3.73 0.09
N LEU A 213 28.50 3.22 -1.13
CA LEU A 213 29.58 2.98 -2.10
C LEU A 213 30.30 4.27 -2.56
N PRO A 214 29.62 5.35 -3.01
CA PRO A 214 30.29 6.57 -3.46
C PRO A 214 31.25 7.22 -2.44
N PRO A 215 30.90 7.41 -1.14
CA PRO A 215 31.84 7.96 -0.16
C PRO A 215 33.02 7.03 0.12
N ALA A 216 32.79 5.72 0.16
CA ALA A 216 33.83 4.73 0.39
C ALA A 216 34.88 4.74 -0.74
N LEU A 217 34.46 4.94 -1.99
CA LEU A 217 35.35 5.15 -3.13
C LEU A 217 36.09 6.49 -3.08
N LYS A 218 35.47 7.55 -2.53
CA LYS A 218 36.14 8.85 -2.30
C LYS A 218 37.27 8.74 -1.28
N ALA A 219 37.09 7.96 -0.21
CA ALA A 219 38.13 7.72 0.80
C ALA A 219 39.42 7.10 0.19
N LEU A 220 39.29 6.32 -0.88
CA LEU A 220 40.43 5.73 -1.58
C LEU A 220 41.33 6.80 -2.24
N ARG A 221 40.72 7.91 -2.70
CA ARG A 221 41.38 8.98 -3.47
C ARG A 221 42.02 10.06 -2.60
N LEU A 222 41.78 10.06 -1.29
CA LEU A 222 42.47 10.96 -0.35
C LEU A 222 43.94 10.53 -0.25
N GLN A 223 44.83 11.35 -0.81
CA GLN A 223 46.28 11.16 -0.71
C GLN A 223 46.75 11.63 0.68
N PRO A 224 47.50 10.81 1.44
CA PRO A 224 47.96 11.15 2.79
C PRO A 224 48.73 12.48 2.87
N ALA A 225 49.47 12.81 1.81
CA ALA A 225 50.41 13.92 1.78
C ALA A 225 49.78 15.33 1.82
N GLN A 226 48.48 15.49 1.58
CA GLN A 226 47.83 16.81 1.66
C GLN A 226 47.29 17.14 3.06
N SER A 227 47.06 16.13 3.92
CA SER A 227 46.48 16.35 5.26
C SER A 227 47.48 16.88 6.29
N LEU A 228 48.77 16.55 6.16
CA LEU A 228 49.86 17.03 7.03
C LEU A 228 50.34 18.46 6.72
N LYS A 229 49.78 19.13 5.71
CA LYS A 229 50.18 20.49 5.31
C LYS A 229 49.27 21.58 5.88
N TYR A 230 48.21 21.19 6.59
CA TYR A 230 47.21 22.10 7.17
C TYR A 230 47.13 22.01 8.71
N GLU A 231 48.10 21.35 9.36
CA GLU A 231 48.47 21.63 10.74
C GLU A 231 49.79 22.41 10.78
#